data_AF-B3LFS6-F1
#
_entry.id   AF-B3LFS6-F1
#
_cell.length_a   1.000
_cell.length_b   1.000
_cell.length_c   1.000
_cell.angle_alpha   90.00
_cell.angle_beta   90.00
_cell.angle_gamma   90.00
#
_symmetry.space_group_name_H-M   'P 1'
#
loop_
_entity.id
_entity.type
_entity.pdbx_description
1 polymer ?
#
loop_
_entity_poly.entity_id
_entity_poly.type
_entity_poly.pdbx_seq_one_letter_code
_entity_poly.pdbx_strand_id
1 'polypeptide(L)'
;MSFVQIRHISSQINRKTVSIVGSGPSGFYTAYHLLKKSPIPLNVTIWEKLPVPFGLSRYGVAPDHPEVKNCEETFTTCAEEFSSPTNQKHKFSFVGGITIGKEILLKELLDNQDAVILSYGCTGDRKLNIPGELGTKGVFSSREFVNWYNGHPDFAKDKRFTDFDWSKVSKVGIIGNGNVALDITRVLISNQIDEIWENTDISSLALNLLRRAPVKDVKLIARRDFVHSKFTNKELRELWELEKYGIRGRIDPKFFQKEMFDPSKYDRAFNRRVEMCSEYLKPFNERSKKNYKKAPPPSSGYDKFWELDYLKTPLKINRDDFGAINSLSLCNNRLNEDNSLQPLKDVNNIMTYKVDLLITSLGYAGVPMPEFSKLSIGFDKDHIANKQGPVLTSSGEIFPHLYASGWIRKGSQGVIASTMQDAFEVGDRVIQDLVVSGALSLENSIDLSNIKHTTWKDWERINKKELLRGKKEHKTRSKFLTFEELWNGVEGI
;
A
#
# COMPACT_ATOMS: atom_id res chain seq x y z
N MET A 1 -68.13 18.37 16.07
CA MET A 1 -66.81 17.85 16.48
C MET A 1 -66.10 17.35 15.23
N SER A 2 -65.26 18.18 14.59
CA SER A 2 -64.46 17.74 13.44
C SER A 2 -63.15 17.15 13.96
N PHE A 3 -62.94 15.87 13.71
CA PHE A 3 -61.68 15.20 14.00
C PHE A 3 -60.60 15.75 13.06
N VAL A 4 -59.67 16.52 13.61
CA VAL A 4 -58.42 16.89 12.94
C VAL A 4 -57.55 15.65 12.87
N GLN A 5 -57.41 15.11 11.66
CA GLN A 5 -56.50 14.02 11.37
C GLN A 5 -55.08 14.58 11.44
N ILE A 6 -54.40 14.36 12.57
CA ILE A 6 -52.98 14.69 12.75
C ILE A 6 -52.19 13.77 11.81
N ARG A 7 -51.80 14.31 10.64
CA ARG A 7 -50.79 13.68 9.78
C ARG A 7 -49.47 13.74 10.53
N HIS A 8 -49.01 12.59 11.02
CA HIS A 8 -47.61 12.42 11.41
C HIS A 8 -46.76 12.56 10.14
N ILE A 9 -46.26 13.77 9.89
CA ILE A 9 -45.16 13.99 8.94
C ILE A 9 -43.93 13.35 9.60
N SER A 10 -43.64 12.11 9.25
CA SER A 10 -42.26 11.62 9.34
C SER A 10 -41.46 12.53 8.42
N SER A 11 -40.68 13.45 8.98
CA SER A 11 -39.75 14.27 8.22
C SER A 11 -38.62 13.37 7.72
N GLN A 12 -38.88 12.62 6.64
CA GLN A 12 -37.81 11.92 5.94
C GLN A 12 -36.87 12.98 5.38
N ILE A 13 -35.74 13.18 6.07
CA ILE A 13 -34.65 14.02 5.58
C ILE A 13 -34.18 13.41 4.25
N ASN A 14 -34.45 14.12 3.16
CA ASN A 14 -33.98 13.72 1.84
C ASN A 14 -32.45 13.88 1.79
N ARG A 15 -31.73 12.76 1.75
CA ARG A 15 -30.27 12.72 1.76
C ARG A 15 -29.77 12.40 0.36
N LYS A 16 -28.77 13.17 -0.10
CA LYS A 16 -28.01 12.80 -1.29
C LYS A 16 -27.21 11.53 -1.03
N THR A 17 -27.22 10.61 -1.98
CA THR A 17 -26.59 9.30 -1.89
C THR A 17 -25.21 9.33 -2.51
N VAL A 18 -24.21 8.85 -1.78
CA VAL A 18 -22.82 8.86 -2.21
C VAL A 18 -22.20 7.49 -2.01
N SER A 19 -21.71 6.90 -3.09
CA SER A 19 -21.00 5.61 -3.05
C SER A 19 -19.51 5.81 -3.22
N ILE A 20 -18.72 5.26 -2.31
CA ILE A 20 -17.25 5.29 -2.34
C ILE A 20 -16.75 3.86 -2.53
N VAL A 21 -16.02 3.59 -3.61
CA VAL A 21 -15.55 2.25 -3.95
C VAL A 21 -14.10 2.08 -3.51
N GLY A 22 -13.90 1.32 -2.44
CA GLY A 22 -12.62 1.05 -1.79
C GLY A 22 -12.53 1.68 -0.40
N SER A 23 -12.14 0.89 0.59
CA SER A 23 -12.07 1.29 2.01
C SER A 23 -10.64 1.55 2.51
N GLY A 24 -9.70 1.82 1.61
CA GLY A 24 -8.37 2.30 2.00
C GLY A 24 -8.40 3.73 2.57
N PRO A 25 -7.23 4.29 2.93
CA PRO A 25 -7.15 5.66 3.46
C PRO A 25 -7.84 6.70 2.59
N SER A 26 -7.73 6.59 1.26
CA SER A 26 -8.41 7.52 0.34
C SER A 26 -9.93 7.50 0.49
N GLY A 27 -10.53 6.31 0.52
CA GLY A 27 -11.99 6.18 0.65
C GLY A 27 -12.49 6.70 1.99
N PHE A 28 -11.82 6.35 3.09
CA PHE A 28 -12.21 6.85 4.41
C PHE A 28 -11.95 8.34 4.60
N TYR A 29 -10.84 8.90 4.10
CA TYR A 29 -10.63 10.35 4.19
C TYR A 29 -11.63 11.12 3.33
N THR A 30 -12.02 10.60 2.16
CA THR A 30 -13.11 11.20 1.37
C THR A 30 -14.42 11.14 2.17
N ALA A 31 -14.80 9.97 2.73
CA ALA A 31 -16.00 9.84 3.55
C ALA A 31 -15.98 10.78 4.78
N TYR A 32 -14.86 10.81 5.51
CA TYR A 32 -14.65 11.69 6.66
C TYR A 32 -14.90 13.15 6.29
N HIS A 33 -14.29 13.60 5.19
CA HIS A 33 -14.41 14.98 4.75
C HIS A 33 -15.85 15.33 4.33
N LEU A 34 -16.49 14.46 3.54
CA LEU A 34 -17.89 14.61 3.13
C LEU A 34 -18.82 14.74 4.35
N LEU A 35 -18.68 13.82 5.32
CA LEU A 35 -19.54 13.76 6.50
C LEU A 35 -19.30 14.92 7.47
N LYS A 36 -18.07 15.45 7.55
CA LYS A 36 -17.72 16.57 8.43
C LYS A 36 -17.98 17.95 7.82
N LYS A 37 -17.92 18.08 6.49
CA LYS A 37 -17.94 19.40 5.82
C LYS A 37 -19.19 19.66 4.99
N SER A 38 -19.93 18.63 4.57
CA SER A 38 -21.09 18.85 3.70
C SER A 38 -22.16 19.70 4.39
N PRO A 39 -22.63 20.79 3.76
CA PRO A 39 -23.73 21.58 4.28
C PRO A 39 -25.08 20.85 4.12
N ILE A 40 -25.18 19.94 3.15
CA ILE A 40 -26.41 19.20 2.84
C ILE A 40 -26.41 17.79 3.46
N PRO A 41 -27.59 17.21 3.78
CA PRO A 41 -27.70 15.84 4.28
C PRO A 41 -27.16 14.80 3.29
N LEU A 42 -26.30 13.89 3.76
CA LEU A 42 -25.68 12.84 2.94
C LEU A 42 -25.93 11.45 3.51
N ASN A 43 -26.06 10.47 2.61
CA ASN A 43 -26.01 9.04 2.92
C ASN A 43 -24.79 8.45 2.19
N VAL A 44 -23.71 8.21 2.91
CA VAL A 44 -22.42 7.77 2.36
C VAL A 44 -22.25 6.27 2.60
N THR A 45 -22.03 5.50 1.53
CA THR A 45 -21.71 4.07 1.60
C THR A 45 -20.30 3.82 1.09
N ILE A 46 -19.46 3.18 1.89
CA ILE A 46 -18.18 2.62 1.43
C ILE A 46 -18.37 1.16 1.04
N TRP A 47 -18.01 0.84 -0.20
CA TRP A 47 -18.00 -0.51 -0.77
C TRP A 47 -16.59 -1.08 -0.75
N GLU A 48 -16.40 -2.29 -0.24
CA GLU A 48 -15.09 -2.93 -0.13
C GLU A 48 -15.15 -4.39 -0.59
N LYS A 49 -14.15 -4.78 -1.40
CA LYS A 49 -13.99 -6.16 -1.89
C LYS A 49 -13.76 -7.13 -0.74
N LEU A 50 -12.95 -6.75 0.24
CA LEU A 50 -12.65 -7.59 1.40
C LEU A 50 -13.77 -7.50 2.46
N PRO A 51 -13.98 -8.56 3.27
CA PRO A 51 -14.89 -8.48 4.42
C PRO A 51 -14.47 -7.46 5.50
N VAL A 52 -13.28 -6.87 5.39
CA VAL A 52 -12.65 -5.99 6.38
C VAL A 52 -12.12 -4.72 5.71
N PRO A 53 -12.11 -3.58 6.41
CA PRO A 53 -11.74 -2.29 5.85
C PRO A 53 -10.22 -2.04 5.85
N PHE A 54 -9.86 -0.79 5.52
CA PHE A 54 -8.57 -0.11 5.70
C PHE A 54 -7.50 -0.36 4.64
N GLY A 55 -7.73 -1.29 3.70
CA GLY A 55 -6.86 -1.49 2.53
C GLY A 55 -5.38 -1.56 2.88
N LEU A 56 -4.55 -0.73 2.25
CA LEU A 56 -3.09 -0.71 2.48
C LEU A 56 -2.66 -0.21 3.86
N SER A 57 -3.50 0.47 4.65
CA SER A 57 -3.15 0.72 6.06
C SER A 57 -3.01 -0.60 6.82
N ARG A 58 -3.93 -1.53 6.55
CA ARG A 58 -3.94 -2.86 7.16
C ARG A 58 -3.02 -3.87 6.49
N TYR A 59 -2.96 -3.87 5.15
CA TYR A 59 -2.27 -4.89 4.37
C TYR A 59 -0.99 -4.42 3.66
N GLY A 60 -0.69 -3.12 3.69
CA GLY A 60 0.48 -2.52 3.04
C GLY A 60 1.54 -2.03 4.01
N VAL A 61 1.14 -1.21 4.99
CA VAL A 61 2.04 -0.64 6.01
C VAL A 61 2.78 -1.77 6.74
N ALA A 62 4.09 -1.63 6.91
CA ALA A 62 4.91 -2.64 7.54
C ALA A 62 4.49 -2.88 9.02
N PRO A 63 4.58 -4.12 9.54
CA PRO A 63 4.15 -4.44 10.90
C PRO A 63 4.91 -3.72 12.00
N ASP A 64 6.16 -3.35 11.74
CA ASP A 64 7.04 -2.58 12.62
C ASP A 64 6.86 -1.05 12.47
N HIS A 65 5.85 -0.60 11.70
CA HIS A 65 5.39 0.79 11.62
C HIS A 65 3.94 0.96 12.12
N PRO A 66 3.61 0.53 13.36
CA PRO A 66 2.24 0.63 13.87
C PRO A 66 1.74 2.08 13.91
N GLU A 67 2.62 3.07 14.09
CA GLU A 67 2.25 4.48 14.15
C GLU A 67 1.69 5.03 12.84
N VAL A 68 2.05 4.42 11.71
CA VAL A 68 1.50 4.79 10.39
C VAL A 68 0.06 4.29 10.23
N LYS A 69 -0.32 3.24 10.97
CA LYS A 69 -1.68 2.67 10.99
C LYS A 69 -2.65 3.47 11.86
N ASN A 70 -2.18 4.48 12.60
CA ASN A 70 -3.02 5.29 13.50
C ASN A 70 -4.18 6.03 12.80
N CYS A 71 -4.13 6.20 11.47
CA CYS A 71 -5.28 6.73 10.71
C CYS A 71 -6.54 5.85 10.83
N GLU A 72 -6.39 4.56 11.11
CA GLU A 72 -7.50 3.62 11.32
C GLU A 72 -8.39 4.00 12.51
N GLU A 73 -7.82 4.64 13.54
CA GLU A 73 -8.59 5.15 14.68
C GLU A 73 -9.49 6.32 14.26
N THR A 74 -8.97 7.26 13.45
CA THR A 74 -9.77 8.36 12.88
C THR A 74 -10.92 7.83 12.03
N PHE A 75 -10.66 6.78 11.24
CA PHE A 75 -11.68 6.14 10.40
C PHE A 75 -12.75 5.44 11.23
N THR A 76 -12.32 4.76 12.30
CA THR A 76 -13.20 4.06 13.23
C THR A 76 -14.14 5.02 13.94
N THR A 77 -13.60 6.08 14.54
CA THR A 77 -14.39 7.13 15.20
C THR A 77 -15.39 7.78 14.25
N CYS A 78 -14.98 8.03 13.00
CA CYS A 78 -15.88 8.56 11.98
C CYS A 78 -17.02 7.60 11.65
N ALA A 79 -16.71 6.32 11.43
CA ALA A 79 -17.72 5.30 11.15
C ALA A 79 -18.72 5.15 12.31
N GLU A 80 -18.24 5.13 13.56
CA GLU A 80 -19.09 5.04 14.76
C GLU A 80 -20.00 6.27 14.91
N GLU A 81 -19.46 7.48 14.77
CA GLU A 81 -20.20 8.74 14.89
C GLU A 81 -21.34 8.85 13.87
N PHE A 82 -21.09 8.48 12.61
CA PHE A 82 -22.05 8.64 11.53
C PHE A 82 -22.91 7.40 11.24
N SER A 83 -22.61 6.27 11.89
CA SER A 83 -23.51 5.10 11.92
C SER A 83 -24.54 5.18 13.06
N SER A 84 -24.35 6.09 14.02
CA SER A 84 -25.25 6.25 15.16
C SER A 84 -26.67 6.66 14.72
N PRO A 85 -27.74 6.03 15.25
CA PRO A 85 -29.12 6.44 15.01
C PRO A 85 -29.43 7.87 15.46
N THR A 86 -28.61 8.44 16.34
CA THR A 86 -28.79 9.82 16.83
C THR A 86 -28.31 10.87 15.84
N ASN A 87 -27.50 10.51 14.84
CA ASN A 87 -27.06 11.43 13.81
C ASN A 87 -28.15 11.61 12.75
N GLN A 88 -28.89 12.71 12.85
CA GLN A 88 -29.99 12.97 11.93
C GLN A 88 -29.53 13.60 10.61
N LYS A 89 -28.37 14.26 10.56
CA LYS A 89 -27.95 14.98 9.34
C LYS A 89 -27.32 14.06 8.31
N HIS A 90 -26.32 13.28 8.70
CA HIS A 90 -25.58 12.40 7.80
C HIS A 90 -25.69 10.96 8.25
N LYS A 91 -25.61 10.03 7.28
CA LYS A 91 -25.58 8.60 7.52
C LYS A 91 -24.33 8.00 6.87
N PHE A 92 -23.67 7.10 7.58
CA PHE A 92 -22.59 6.27 7.07
C PHE A 92 -23.02 4.80 7.02
N SER A 93 -22.52 4.08 6.02
CA SER A 93 -22.65 2.63 5.92
C SER A 93 -21.37 2.03 5.31
N PHE A 94 -20.97 0.87 5.81
CA PHE A 94 -19.89 0.07 5.25
C PHE A 94 -20.47 -1.24 4.73
N VAL A 95 -20.07 -1.61 3.51
CA VAL A 95 -20.45 -2.87 2.86
C VAL A 95 -19.18 -3.55 2.36
N GLY A 96 -18.68 -4.52 3.12
CA GLY A 96 -17.51 -5.33 2.78
C GLY A 96 -17.87 -6.65 2.14
N GLY A 97 -16.90 -7.28 1.47
CA GLY A 97 -17.07 -8.55 0.77
C GLY A 97 -17.69 -8.46 -0.63
N ILE A 98 -17.79 -7.26 -1.20
CA ILE A 98 -18.41 -7.01 -2.51
C ILE A 98 -17.42 -6.34 -3.45
N THR A 99 -17.16 -6.97 -4.61
CA THR A 99 -16.37 -6.36 -5.68
C THR A 99 -17.28 -5.59 -6.63
N ILE A 100 -17.17 -4.27 -6.61
CA ILE A 100 -17.80 -3.42 -7.63
C ILE A 100 -17.16 -3.68 -9.00
N GLY A 101 -18.01 -3.82 -10.02
CA GLY A 101 -17.65 -4.28 -11.36
C GLY A 101 -17.75 -5.80 -11.54
N LYS A 102 -18.23 -6.54 -10.52
CA LYS A 102 -18.48 -7.99 -10.59
C LYS A 102 -19.75 -8.41 -9.88
N GLU A 103 -19.79 -8.35 -8.54
CA GLU A 103 -20.99 -8.74 -7.78
C GLU A 103 -22.08 -7.66 -7.87
N ILE A 104 -21.67 -6.39 -7.90
CA ILE A 104 -22.51 -5.23 -8.21
C ILE A 104 -21.83 -4.46 -9.32
N LEU A 105 -22.58 -4.10 -10.36
CA LEU A 105 -22.01 -3.37 -11.49
C LEU A 105 -21.76 -1.90 -11.12
N LEU A 106 -20.68 -1.31 -11.63
CA LEU A 106 -20.42 0.13 -11.52
C LEU A 106 -21.57 0.93 -12.15
N LYS A 107 -22.13 0.45 -13.26
CA LYS A 107 -23.31 1.07 -13.88
C LYS A 107 -24.49 1.19 -12.92
N GLU A 108 -24.73 0.18 -12.09
CA GLU A 108 -25.79 0.20 -11.09
C GLU A 108 -25.55 1.29 -10.03
N LEU A 109 -24.31 1.50 -9.60
CA LEU A 109 -23.98 2.63 -8.72
C LEU A 109 -24.22 3.97 -9.41
N LEU A 110 -23.79 4.11 -10.67
CA LEU A 110 -23.93 5.35 -11.43
C LEU A 110 -25.41 5.72 -11.68
N ASP A 111 -26.27 4.73 -11.86
CA ASP A 111 -27.70 4.94 -12.10
C ASP A 111 -28.47 5.30 -10.82
N ASN A 112 -27.99 4.85 -9.66
CA ASN A 112 -28.73 4.93 -8.40
C ASN A 112 -28.08 5.81 -7.33
N GLN A 113 -27.01 6.57 -7.64
CA GLN A 113 -26.30 7.38 -6.64
C GLN A 113 -26.03 8.79 -7.17
N ASP A 114 -26.24 9.82 -6.34
CA ASP A 114 -25.99 11.21 -6.71
C ASP A 114 -24.49 11.50 -6.98
N ALA A 115 -23.59 10.71 -6.36
CA ALA A 115 -22.17 10.70 -6.67
C ALA A 115 -21.54 9.31 -6.42
N VAL A 116 -20.60 8.93 -7.29
CA VAL A 116 -19.75 7.74 -7.14
C VAL A 116 -18.29 8.17 -7.11
N ILE A 117 -17.54 7.77 -6.09
CA ILE A 117 -16.11 8.05 -5.94
C ILE A 117 -15.33 6.74 -6.00
N LEU A 118 -14.41 6.64 -6.96
CA LEU A 118 -13.51 5.51 -7.11
C LEU A 118 -12.24 5.73 -6.28
N SER A 119 -12.06 4.92 -5.24
CA SER A 119 -10.98 5.00 -4.25
C SER A 119 -10.28 3.65 -4.04
N TYR A 120 -10.35 2.75 -5.03
CA TYR A 120 -9.91 1.35 -4.93
C TYR A 120 -8.39 1.14 -5.06
N GLY A 121 -7.62 2.23 -5.15
CA GLY A 121 -6.16 2.19 -5.19
C GLY A 121 -5.57 1.47 -6.40
N CYS A 122 -4.31 1.05 -6.29
CA CYS A 122 -3.58 0.35 -7.36
C CYS A 122 -3.31 -1.09 -6.95
N THR A 123 -3.99 -2.05 -7.60
CA THR A 123 -3.95 -3.48 -7.26
C THR A 123 -3.05 -4.31 -8.19
N GLY A 124 -2.61 -3.75 -9.31
CA GLY A 124 -1.71 -4.38 -10.27
C GLY A 124 -0.23 -4.21 -9.89
N ASP A 125 0.61 -5.09 -10.44
CA ASP A 125 2.06 -5.03 -10.31
C ASP A 125 2.69 -4.52 -11.60
N ARG A 126 3.67 -3.61 -11.49
CA ARG A 126 4.57 -3.33 -12.61
C ARG A 126 5.53 -4.51 -12.79
N LYS A 127 5.79 -4.88 -14.04
CA LYS A 127 6.66 -6.00 -14.42
C LYS A 127 7.97 -5.50 -15.01
N LEU A 128 9.03 -6.30 -14.88
CA LEU A 128 10.32 -6.07 -15.53
C LEU A 128 10.25 -6.32 -17.04
N ASN A 129 9.38 -7.24 -17.46
CA ASN A 129 9.25 -7.74 -18.83
C ASN A 129 10.57 -8.32 -19.36
N ILE A 130 11.19 -9.20 -18.56
CA ILE A 130 12.46 -9.86 -18.92
C ILE A 130 12.34 -11.39 -18.91
N PRO A 131 13.19 -12.10 -19.67
CA PRO A 131 13.23 -13.56 -19.62
C PRO A 131 13.44 -14.08 -18.20
N GLY A 132 12.66 -15.10 -17.84
CA GLY A 132 12.68 -15.71 -16.52
C GLY A 132 11.80 -15.03 -15.47
N GLU A 133 11.16 -13.89 -15.73
CA GLU A 133 10.30 -13.24 -14.72
C GLU A 133 9.09 -14.09 -14.31
N LEU A 134 8.39 -14.72 -15.27
CA LEU A 134 7.21 -15.53 -14.99
C LEU A 134 7.57 -17.00 -14.78
N GLY A 135 7.12 -17.59 -13.67
CA GLY A 135 7.25 -19.02 -13.39
C GLY A 135 8.58 -19.45 -12.76
N THR A 136 9.45 -18.52 -12.38
CA THR A 136 10.62 -18.83 -11.52
C THR A 136 10.19 -18.87 -10.06
N LYS A 137 10.53 -19.94 -9.34
CA LYS A 137 10.31 -20.00 -7.89
C LYS A 137 11.29 -19.07 -7.18
N GLY A 138 10.84 -18.36 -6.15
CA GLY A 138 11.67 -17.36 -5.44
C GLY A 138 11.73 -16.00 -6.15
N VAL A 139 10.83 -15.73 -7.10
CA VAL A 139 10.62 -14.39 -7.67
C VAL A 139 9.23 -13.91 -7.31
N PHE A 140 9.14 -12.80 -6.59
CA PHE A 140 7.86 -12.23 -6.13
C PHE A 140 7.82 -10.72 -6.40
N SER A 141 6.63 -10.16 -6.60
CA SER A 141 6.47 -8.71 -6.53
C SER A 141 6.49 -8.23 -5.07
N SER A 142 6.82 -6.96 -4.87
CA SER A 142 6.71 -6.35 -3.54
C SER A 142 5.29 -6.45 -2.99
N ARG A 143 4.25 -6.26 -3.81
CA ARG A 143 2.85 -6.40 -3.38
C ARG A 143 2.55 -7.79 -2.86
N GLU A 144 2.96 -8.83 -3.59
CA GLU A 144 2.73 -10.22 -3.19
C GLU A 144 3.40 -10.51 -1.85
N PHE A 145 4.66 -10.11 -1.71
CA PHE A 145 5.44 -10.33 -0.49
C PHE A 145 4.89 -9.54 0.70
N VAL A 146 4.55 -8.27 0.50
CA VAL A 146 3.98 -7.38 1.53
C VAL A 146 2.62 -7.90 2.00
N ASN A 147 1.73 -8.21 1.06
CA ASN A 147 0.42 -8.77 1.38
C ASN A 147 0.53 -10.12 2.11
N TRP A 148 1.50 -10.96 1.73
CA TRP A 148 1.75 -12.24 2.41
C TRP A 148 2.14 -12.04 3.87
N TYR A 149 3.18 -11.24 4.16
CA TYR A 149 3.60 -11.02 5.54
C TYR A 149 2.57 -10.21 6.35
N ASN A 150 1.76 -9.38 5.71
CA ASN A 150 0.69 -8.63 6.37
C ASN A 150 -0.60 -9.44 6.53
N GLY A 151 -0.65 -10.69 6.08
CA GLY A 151 -1.78 -11.60 6.29
C GLY A 151 -3.00 -11.31 5.42
N HIS A 152 -2.82 -10.76 4.22
CA HIS A 152 -3.91 -10.56 3.26
C HIS A 152 -4.49 -11.92 2.83
N PRO A 153 -5.82 -12.12 2.83
CA PRO A 153 -6.44 -13.44 2.61
C PRO A 153 -6.12 -14.08 1.25
N ASP A 154 -5.96 -13.27 0.19
CA ASP A 154 -5.51 -13.76 -1.13
C ASP A 154 -4.06 -14.29 -1.15
N PHE A 155 -3.21 -13.91 -0.19
CA PHE A 155 -1.74 -14.15 -0.25
C PHE A 155 -1.20 -14.94 0.93
N ALA A 156 -1.84 -14.87 2.11
CA ALA A 156 -1.30 -15.38 3.36
C ALA A 156 -0.99 -16.89 3.34
N LYS A 157 -1.80 -17.67 2.61
CA LYS A 157 -1.62 -19.13 2.41
C LYS A 157 -1.25 -19.48 0.96
N ASP A 158 -0.71 -18.53 0.19
CA ASP A 158 -0.25 -18.80 -1.18
C ASP A 158 0.91 -19.81 -1.14
N LYS A 159 0.73 -20.92 -1.86
CA LYS A 159 1.69 -22.03 -1.94
C LYS A 159 3.05 -21.62 -2.46
N ARG A 160 3.11 -20.56 -3.28
CA ARG A 160 4.38 -20.00 -3.75
C ARG A 160 5.25 -19.48 -2.61
N PHE A 161 4.67 -19.14 -1.46
CA PHE A 161 5.41 -18.78 -0.24
C PHE A 161 5.50 -19.94 0.77
N THR A 162 4.41 -20.69 0.98
CA THR A 162 4.40 -21.75 2.02
C THR A 162 5.24 -22.96 1.66
N ASP A 163 5.32 -23.27 0.36
CA ASP A 163 6.05 -24.45 -0.16
C ASP A 163 7.46 -24.05 -0.63
N PHE A 164 7.82 -22.76 -0.52
CA PHE A 164 9.14 -22.26 -0.88
C PHE A 164 10.16 -22.66 0.19
N ASP A 165 11.33 -23.11 -0.26
CA ASP A 165 12.40 -23.54 0.63
C ASP A 165 13.19 -22.34 1.17
N TRP A 166 12.63 -21.70 2.19
CA TRP A 166 13.22 -20.55 2.86
C TRP A 166 14.60 -20.85 3.46
N SER A 167 14.91 -22.11 3.81
CA SER A 167 16.18 -22.48 4.44
C SER A 167 17.41 -22.21 3.57
N LYS A 168 17.22 -22.07 2.26
CA LYS A 168 18.27 -21.78 1.27
C LYS A 168 18.46 -20.29 1.00
N VAL A 169 17.63 -19.42 1.58
CA VAL A 169 17.64 -18.00 1.26
C VAL A 169 18.68 -17.27 2.09
N SER A 170 19.86 -17.04 1.50
CA SER A 170 20.93 -16.28 2.14
C SER A 170 21.22 -14.94 1.45
N LYS A 171 21.13 -14.90 0.11
CA LYS A 171 21.36 -13.70 -0.72
C LYS A 171 20.08 -13.26 -1.39
N VAL A 172 19.65 -12.02 -1.15
CA VAL A 172 18.42 -11.47 -1.71
C VAL A 172 18.72 -10.29 -2.64
N GLY A 173 18.12 -10.30 -3.82
CA GLY A 173 18.03 -9.13 -4.68
C GLY A 173 16.67 -8.43 -4.53
N ILE A 174 16.66 -7.10 -4.44
CA ILE A 174 15.44 -6.30 -4.49
C ILE A 174 15.59 -5.28 -5.61
N ILE A 175 14.72 -5.32 -6.62
CA ILE A 175 14.73 -4.32 -7.69
C ILE A 175 13.88 -3.13 -7.29
N GLY A 176 14.50 -1.96 -7.14
CA GLY A 176 13.83 -0.72 -6.76
C GLY A 176 14.46 -0.08 -5.52
N ASN A 177 14.25 1.23 -5.39
CA ASN A 177 14.87 2.03 -4.34
C ASN A 177 13.89 3.07 -3.76
N GLY A 178 12.75 2.56 -3.28
CA GLY A 178 11.70 3.32 -2.59
C GLY A 178 11.41 2.74 -1.20
N ASN A 179 10.50 3.35 -0.45
CA ASN A 179 10.19 2.93 0.93
C ASN A 179 9.83 1.44 1.03
N VAL A 180 8.98 0.93 0.13
CA VAL A 180 8.58 -0.49 0.12
C VAL A 180 9.80 -1.43 -0.01
N ALA A 181 10.82 -1.04 -0.78
CA ALA A 181 12.04 -1.82 -0.89
C ALA A 181 12.84 -1.83 0.43
N LEU A 182 12.86 -0.71 1.15
CA LEU A 182 13.48 -0.62 2.48
C LEU A 182 12.71 -1.44 3.52
N ASP A 183 11.37 -1.41 3.50
CA ASP A 183 10.52 -2.20 4.40
C ASP A 183 10.77 -3.70 4.20
N ILE A 184 10.77 -4.17 2.94
CA ILE A 184 11.07 -5.56 2.61
C ILE A 184 12.50 -5.93 3.04
N THR A 185 13.46 -5.01 2.86
CA THR A 185 14.84 -5.21 3.33
C THR A 185 14.87 -5.42 4.84
N ARG A 186 14.20 -4.56 5.64
CA ARG A 186 14.13 -4.73 7.10
C ARG A 186 13.52 -6.08 7.45
N VAL A 187 12.33 -6.41 6.93
CA VAL A 187 11.63 -7.68 7.18
C VAL A 187 12.53 -8.89 6.94
N LEU A 188 13.25 -8.91 5.81
CA LEU A 188 14.10 -10.05 5.45
C LEU A 188 15.37 -10.14 6.30
N ILE A 189 16.08 -9.03 6.47
CA ILE A 189 17.41 -9.07 7.10
C ILE A 189 17.34 -9.17 8.62
N SER A 190 16.26 -8.65 9.22
CA SER A 190 16.02 -8.72 10.66
C SER A 190 15.02 -9.82 11.07
N ASN A 191 14.65 -10.72 10.16
CA ASN A 191 13.68 -11.81 10.34
C ASN A 191 13.83 -12.67 11.63
N GLN A 192 15.04 -12.73 12.19
CA GLN A 192 15.40 -13.52 13.37
C GLN A 192 15.57 -12.67 14.64
N ILE A 193 15.16 -11.39 14.61
CA ILE A 193 15.30 -10.45 15.73
C ILE A 193 13.96 -10.29 16.42
N ASP A 194 13.81 -10.98 17.55
CA ASP A 194 12.55 -11.04 18.30
C ASP A 194 12.09 -9.67 18.81
N GLU A 195 13.02 -8.82 19.28
CA GLU A 195 12.72 -7.45 19.75
C GLU A 195 11.96 -6.62 18.71
N ILE A 196 12.19 -6.85 17.42
CA ILE A 196 11.52 -6.11 16.34
C ILE A 196 10.13 -6.69 16.06
N TRP A 197 9.99 -8.02 16.05
CA TRP A 197 8.83 -8.66 15.42
C TRP A 197 7.79 -9.23 16.38
N GLU A 198 8.18 -9.65 17.60
CA GLU A 198 7.29 -10.37 18.51
C GLU A 198 6.01 -9.60 18.85
N ASN A 199 6.11 -8.29 19.05
CA ASN A 199 4.96 -7.46 19.44
C ASN A 199 4.18 -6.88 18.25
N THR A 200 4.56 -7.19 17.01
CA THR A 200 3.94 -6.62 15.80
C THR A 200 2.71 -7.41 15.34
N ASP A 201 1.97 -6.88 14.35
CA ASP A 201 0.84 -7.57 13.71
C ASP A 201 1.24 -8.41 12.48
N ILE A 202 2.54 -8.72 12.30
CA ILE A 202 3.03 -9.56 11.20
C ILE A 202 2.33 -10.92 11.23
N SER A 203 2.04 -11.54 10.08
CA SER A 203 1.47 -12.89 10.03
C SER A 203 2.39 -13.89 10.74
N SER A 204 1.89 -14.60 11.76
CA SER A 204 2.66 -15.63 12.49
C SER A 204 3.12 -16.74 11.54
N LEU A 205 2.30 -17.08 10.53
CA LEU A 205 2.68 -18.03 9.47
C LEU A 205 3.87 -17.50 8.66
N ALA A 206 3.83 -16.25 8.21
CA ALA A 206 4.90 -15.65 7.42
C ALA A 206 6.19 -15.50 8.23
N LEU A 207 6.12 -14.99 9.46
CA LEU A 207 7.29 -14.83 10.33
C LEU A 207 7.98 -16.17 10.62
N ASN A 208 7.20 -17.24 10.88
CA ASN A 208 7.76 -18.58 11.10
C ASN A 208 8.50 -19.13 9.88
N LEU A 209 8.03 -18.83 8.67
CA LEU A 209 8.72 -19.19 7.42
C LEU A 209 9.95 -18.33 7.20
N LEU A 210 9.82 -17.01 7.38
CA LEU A 210 10.93 -16.05 7.26
C LEU A 210 12.08 -16.40 8.21
N ARG A 211 11.80 -16.77 9.47
CA ARG A 211 12.83 -17.15 10.46
C ARG A 211 13.73 -18.31 10.01
N ARG A 212 13.25 -19.16 9.10
CA ARG A 212 14.05 -20.27 8.52
C ARG A 212 15.11 -19.77 7.54
N ALA A 213 14.97 -18.56 7.00
CA ALA A 213 15.91 -18.00 6.04
C ALA A 213 17.18 -17.45 6.71
N PRO A 214 18.37 -18.01 6.43
CA PRO A 214 19.63 -17.49 6.94
C PRO A 214 20.11 -16.29 6.10
N VAL A 215 19.29 -15.24 6.02
CA VAL A 215 19.58 -14.03 5.22
C VAL A 215 20.86 -13.37 5.74
N LYS A 216 21.84 -13.22 4.86
CA LYS A 216 23.15 -12.60 5.13
C LYS A 216 23.41 -11.36 4.30
N ASP A 217 22.89 -11.31 3.07
CA ASP A 217 23.15 -10.21 2.14
C ASP A 217 21.86 -9.81 1.41
N VAL A 218 21.49 -8.54 1.47
CA VAL A 218 20.36 -7.97 0.74
C VAL A 218 20.82 -6.81 -0.13
N LYS A 219 20.73 -6.96 -1.45
CA LYS A 219 21.14 -5.95 -2.42
C LYS A 219 19.93 -5.24 -3.03
N LEU A 220 19.82 -3.93 -2.78
CA LEU A 220 18.81 -3.07 -3.38
C LEU A 220 19.35 -2.51 -4.70
N ILE A 221 18.85 -3.03 -5.80
CA ILE A 221 19.33 -2.76 -7.15
C ILE A 221 18.48 -1.64 -7.77
N ALA A 222 19.11 -0.50 -7.99
CA ALA A 222 18.49 0.69 -8.54
C ALA A 222 18.94 0.94 -9.99
N ARG A 223 17.98 1.24 -10.86
CA ARG A 223 18.28 1.58 -12.25
C ARG A 223 18.91 2.97 -12.43
N ARG A 224 18.65 3.90 -11.51
CA ARG A 224 19.22 5.27 -11.52
C ARG A 224 20.26 5.41 -10.41
N ASP A 225 20.79 6.61 -10.23
CA ASP A 225 21.76 6.96 -9.20
C ASP A 225 21.12 7.22 -7.82
N PHE A 226 21.95 7.64 -6.85
CA PHE A 226 21.55 7.99 -5.49
C PHE A 226 20.55 9.16 -5.43
N VAL A 227 20.73 10.19 -6.28
CA VAL A 227 19.87 11.39 -6.34
C VAL A 227 18.42 11.01 -6.62
N HIS A 228 18.22 10.05 -7.52
CA HIS A 228 16.90 9.62 -7.98
C HIS A 228 16.20 8.64 -7.03
N SER A 229 16.79 8.30 -5.89
CA SER A 229 16.19 7.40 -4.90
C SER A 229 14.88 7.97 -4.35
N LYS A 230 13.84 7.13 -4.28
CA LYS A 230 12.47 7.52 -3.90
C LYS A 230 12.14 7.26 -2.43
N PHE A 231 13.02 6.62 -1.68
CA PHE A 231 12.82 6.43 -0.26
C PHE A 231 12.92 7.76 0.51
N THR A 232 12.33 7.85 1.70
CA THR A 232 12.51 9.01 2.59
C THR A 232 13.60 8.79 3.63
N ASN A 233 14.00 9.86 4.31
CA ASN A 233 15.08 9.82 5.29
C ASN A 233 14.70 9.11 6.58
N LYS A 234 13.40 8.93 6.88
CA LYS A 234 12.95 8.17 8.04
C LYS A 234 13.26 6.68 7.83
N GLU A 235 12.76 6.11 6.74
CA GLU A 235 12.87 4.67 6.46
C GLU A 235 14.33 4.26 6.21
N LEU A 236 15.13 5.12 5.54
CA LEU A 236 16.55 4.85 5.38
C LEU A 236 17.31 4.87 6.72
N ARG A 237 16.94 5.75 7.65
CA ARG A 237 17.60 5.81 8.96
C ARG A 237 17.34 4.54 9.78
N GLU A 238 16.11 4.06 9.78
CA GLU A 238 15.75 2.83 10.50
C GLU A 238 16.58 1.64 10.00
N LEU A 239 16.83 1.57 8.69
CA LEU A 239 17.68 0.53 8.11
C LEU A 239 19.17 0.66 8.52
N TRP A 240 19.67 1.89 8.65
CA TRP A 240 21.01 2.15 9.21
C TRP A 240 21.12 1.76 10.68
N GLU A 241 20.07 2.03 11.46
CA GLU A 241 20.04 1.77 12.90
C GLU A 241 19.93 0.28 13.24
N LEU A 242 19.65 -0.61 12.26
CA LEU A 242 19.77 -2.06 12.44
C LEU A 242 21.20 -2.53 12.76
N GLU A 243 22.21 -1.66 12.62
CA GLU A 243 23.57 -1.97 13.02
C GLU A 243 23.71 -2.35 14.50
N LYS A 244 22.78 -1.91 15.36
CA LYS A 244 22.71 -2.35 16.77
C LYS A 244 22.52 -3.85 16.93
N TYR A 245 22.11 -4.53 15.87
CA TYR A 245 21.93 -5.97 15.79
C TYR A 245 22.99 -6.67 14.93
N GLY A 246 24.10 -6.01 14.59
CA GLY A 246 25.13 -6.58 13.74
C GLY A 246 24.81 -6.54 12.24
N ILE A 247 23.82 -5.74 11.82
CA ILE A 247 23.41 -5.59 10.42
C ILE A 247 23.98 -4.29 9.83
N ARG A 248 24.86 -4.36 8.84
CA ARG A 248 25.59 -3.19 8.33
C ARG A 248 25.18 -2.79 6.91
N GLY A 249 24.85 -1.50 6.73
CA GLY A 249 24.61 -0.91 5.43
C GLY A 249 25.89 -0.61 4.63
N ARG A 250 25.81 -0.74 3.31
CA ARG A 250 26.92 -0.49 2.37
C ARG A 250 26.44 0.33 1.17
N ILE A 251 27.34 1.17 0.66
CA ILE A 251 27.22 1.83 -0.63
C ILE A 251 28.62 1.84 -1.24
N ASP A 252 28.78 1.37 -2.47
CA ASP A 252 30.05 1.43 -3.18
C ASP A 252 30.46 2.91 -3.36
N PRO A 253 31.70 3.31 -3.01
CA PRO A 253 32.19 4.68 -3.16
C PRO A 253 32.04 5.26 -4.57
N LYS A 254 31.96 4.44 -5.62
CA LYS A 254 31.70 4.93 -6.98
C LYS A 254 30.30 5.51 -7.17
N PHE A 255 29.34 5.11 -6.33
CA PHE A 255 27.96 5.59 -6.37
C PHE A 255 27.66 6.67 -5.33
N PHE A 256 28.49 6.77 -4.29
CA PHE A 256 28.30 7.73 -3.21
C PHE A 256 29.62 8.12 -2.56
N GLN A 257 29.98 9.38 -2.74
CA GLN A 257 30.91 10.13 -1.89
C GLN A 257 30.25 11.48 -1.58
N LYS A 258 30.47 12.01 -0.38
CA LYS A 258 29.79 13.25 0.05
C LYS A 258 30.11 14.41 -0.91
N GLU A 259 31.33 14.42 -1.43
CA GLU A 259 31.92 15.40 -2.32
C GLU A 259 31.26 15.40 -3.72
N MET A 260 30.54 14.33 -4.09
CA MET A 260 29.79 14.26 -5.35
C MET A 260 28.54 15.16 -5.35
N PHE A 261 28.10 15.64 -4.18
CA PHE A 261 26.85 16.38 -4.04
C PHE A 261 27.12 17.80 -3.54
N ASP A 262 26.88 18.79 -4.40
CA ASP A 262 26.88 20.20 -4.03
C ASP A 262 25.60 20.54 -3.23
N PRO A 263 25.69 20.89 -1.93
CA PRO A 263 24.52 21.13 -1.11
C PRO A 263 23.64 22.29 -1.59
N SER A 264 24.20 23.23 -2.36
CA SER A 264 23.44 24.37 -2.89
C SER A 264 22.44 23.98 -3.98
N LYS A 265 22.64 22.81 -4.63
CA LYS A 265 21.82 22.32 -5.74
C LYS A 265 20.62 21.50 -5.31
N TYR A 266 20.51 21.15 -4.02
CA TYR A 266 19.50 20.24 -3.52
C TYR A 266 18.76 20.79 -2.32
N ASP A 267 17.55 20.26 -2.09
CA ASP A 267 16.75 20.64 -0.94
C ASP A 267 17.34 20.16 0.40
N ARG A 268 16.78 20.66 1.49
CA ARG A 268 17.21 20.30 2.86
C ARG A 268 17.07 18.80 3.13
N ALA A 269 16.04 18.14 2.59
CA ALA A 269 15.80 16.73 2.84
C ALA A 269 16.89 15.88 2.17
N PHE A 270 17.24 16.16 0.92
CA PHE A 270 18.32 15.48 0.22
C PHE A 270 19.68 15.73 0.88
N ASN A 271 20.00 16.97 1.24
CA ASN A 271 21.26 17.28 1.94
C ASN A 271 21.38 16.53 3.27
N ARG A 272 20.27 16.41 4.00
CA ARG A 272 20.21 15.61 5.23
C ARG A 272 20.44 14.12 4.97
N ARG A 273 19.99 13.61 3.82
CA ARG A 273 20.22 12.23 3.38
C ARG A 273 21.69 11.96 3.10
N VAL A 274 22.35 12.85 2.35
CA VAL A 274 23.79 12.75 2.04
C VAL A 274 24.60 12.78 3.34
N GLU A 275 24.31 13.71 4.25
CA GLU A 275 24.98 13.78 5.55
C GLU A 275 24.80 12.47 6.34
N MET A 276 23.58 11.93 6.38
CA MET A 276 23.27 10.70 7.09
C MET A 276 24.04 9.51 6.53
N CYS A 277 24.05 9.30 5.22
CA CYS A 277 24.83 8.22 4.60
C CYS A 277 26.33 8.40 4.86
N SER A 278 26.87 9.61 4.73
CA SER A 278 28.29 9.90 4.99
C SER A 278 28.69 9.58 6.42
N GLU A 279 27.83 9.85 7.40
CA GLU A 279 28.09 9.54 8.81
C GLU A 279 27.92 8.05 9.11
N TYR A 280 26.86 7.41 8.61
CA TYR A 280 26.66 6.00 8.85
C TYR A 280 27.71 5.12 8.16
N LEU A 281 28.25 5.50 7.00
CA LEU A 281 29.29 4.75 6.30
C LEU A 281 30.64 4.72 7.04
N LYS A 282 30.92 5.68 7.92
CA LYS A 282 32.12 5.66 8.78
C LYS A 282 32.06 4.53 9.82
N PRO A 283 33.23 4.06 10.31
CA PRO A 283 33.31 3.31 11.56
C PRO A 283 32.54 4.00 12.68
N PHE A 284 31.86 3.23 13.53
CA PHE A 284 30.94 3.78 14.54
C PHE A 284 31.62 4.79 15.50
N ASN A 285 32.85 4.49 15.91
CA ASN A 285 33.70 5.34 16.76
C ASN A 285 34.10 6.66 16.09
N GLU A 286 34.22 6.70 14.77
CA GLU A 286 34.64 7.86 13.97
C GLU A 286 33.50 8.82 13.60
N ARG A 287 32.26 8.50 13.97
CA ARG A 287 31.11 9.39 13.70
C ARG A 287 31.22 10.67 14.49
N SER A 288 30.82 11.77 13.87
CA SER A 288 31.02 13.11 14.44
C SER A 288 29.85 13.55 15.32
N LYS A 289 28.61 13.18 14.98
CA LYS A 289 27.41 13.67 15.67
C LYS A 289 26.77 12.62 16.57
N LYS A 290 26.33 13.03 17.77
CA LYS A 290 25.64 12.19 18.76
C LYS A 290 24.42 11.45 18.18
N ASN A 291 23.68 12.09 17.27
CA ASN A 291 22.50 11.48 16.65
C ASN A 291 22.80 10.22 15.83
N TYR A 292 24.02 10.03 15.35
CA TYR A 292 24.44 8.83 14.62
C TYR A 292 25.17 7.82 15.52
N LYS A 293 25.17 8.03 16.84
CA LYS A 293 25.76 7.12 17.84
C LYS A 293 24.69 6.50 18.76
N LYS A 294 23.41 6.55 18.36
CA LYS A 294 22.28 6.05 19.17
C LYS A 294 22.10 4.53 19.11
N ALA A 295 22.62 3.89 18.07
CA ALA A 295 22.48 2.46 17.80
C ALA A 295 23.87 1.81 17.74
N PRO A 296 24.57 1.61 18.88
CA PRO A 296 25.91 1.01 18.88
C PRO A 296 25.86 -0.44 18.41
N PRO A 297 26.81 -0.88 17.55
CA PRO A 297 26.87 -2.27 17.11
C PRO A 297 27.21 -3.21 18.27
N PRO A 298 26.82 -4.50 18.17
CA PRO A 298 27.16 -5.48 19.19
C PRO A 298 28.67 -5.76 19.20
N SER A 299 29.18 -6.25 20.33
CA SER A 299 30.61 -6.59 20.49
C SER A 299 31.07 -7.69 19.53
N SER A 300 30.15 -8.53 19.06
CA SER A 300 30.40 -9.56 18.04
C SER A 300 30.63 -9.01 16.63
N GLY A 301 30.43 -7.70 16.41
CA GLY A 301 30.60 -7.05 15.12
C GLY A 301 29.41 -7.26 14.17
N TYR A 302 29.68 -7.28 12.86
CA TYR A 302 28.67 -7.37 11.82
C TYR A 302 28.71 -8.71 11.11
N ASP A 303 27.56 -9.37 10.97
CA ASP A 303 27.43 -10.67 10.30
C ASP A 303 26.39 -10.68 9.16
N LYS A 304 25.65 -9.57 8.99
CA LYS A 304 24.64 -9.36 7.95
C LYS A 304 24.82 -8.00 7.28
N PHE A 305 24.49 -7.91 5.98
CA PHE A 305 24.71 -6.71 5.20
C PHE A 305 23.55 -6.39 4.27
N TRP A 306 23.27 -5.09 4.12
CA TRP A 306 22.41 -4.59 3.04
C TRP A 306 23.18 -3.56 2.21
N GLU A 307 22.91 -3.48 0.92
CA GLU A 307 23.65 -2.64 0.00
C GLU A 307 22.71 -1.84 -0.92
N LEU A 308 22.96 -0.53 -1.04
CA LEU A 308 22.35 0.28 -2.10
C LEU A 308 23.25 0.21 -3.34
N ASP A 309 22.78 -0.52 -4.34
CA ASP A 309 23.52 -0.82 -5.54
C ASP A 309 22.90 -0.13 -6.76
N TYR A 310 23.62 0.86 -7.31
CA TYR A 310 23.04 1.80 -8.26
C TYR A 310 23.41 1.51 -9.72
N LEU A 311 22.73 2.23 -10.62
CA LEU A 311 22.98 2.27 -12.05
C LEU A 311 22.99 0.87 -12.70
N LYS A 312 21.98 0.05 -12.43
CA LYS A 312 21.85 -1.29 -13.05
C LYS A 312 20.46 -1.59 -13.56
N THR A 313 20.41 -2.23 -14.72
CA THR A 313 19.18 -2.75 -15.31
C THR A 313 19.23 -4.27 -15.34
N PRO A 314 18.23 -4.98 -14.78
CA PRO A 314 18.15 -6.43 -14.89
C PRO A 314 17.83 -6.82 -16.34
N LEU A 315 18.50 -7.86 -16.83
CA LEU A 315 18.38 -8.37 -18.21
C LEU A 315 17.70 -9.73 -18.27
N LYS A 316 18.00 -10.62 -17.31
CA LYS A 316 17.48 -11.99 -17.29
C LYS A 316 17.53 -12.57 -15.88
N ILE A 317 16.47 -13.29 -15.51
CA ILE A 317 16.45 -14.14 -14.31
C ILE A 317 16.83 -15.55 -14.72
N ASN A 318 17.89 -16.09 -14.13
CA ASN A 318 18.39 -17.43 -14.41
C ASN A 318 17.89 -18.40 -13.34
N ARG A 319 17.44 -19.57 -13.79
CA ARG A 319 16.89 -20.63 -12.94
C ARG A 319 17.92 -21.74 -12.74
N ASP A 320 17.76 -22.50 -11.67
CA ASP A 320 18.38 -23.80 -11.51
C ASP A 320 17.55 -24.89 -12.22
N ASP A 321 18.04 -26.14 -12.15
CA ASP A 321 17.39 -27.31 -12.75
C ASP A 321 16.01 -27.63 -12.14
N PHE A 322 15.71 -27.09 -10.95
CA PHE A 322 14.43 -27.26 -10.24
C PHE A 322 13.45 -26.10 -10.48
N GLY A 323 13.83 -25.14 -11.32
CA GLY A 323 13.05 -23.97 -11.69
C GLY A 323 13.05 -22.84 -10.65
N ALA A 324 13.90 -22.92 -9.61
CA ALA A 324 14.09 -21.85 -8.64
C ALA A 324 15.12 -20.83 -9.12
N ILE A 325 15.03 -19.61 -8.62
CA ILE A 325 16.01 -18.56 -8.95
C ILE A 325 17.40 -18.99 -8.50
N ASN A 326 18.37 -18.80 -9.40
CA ASN A 326 19.77 -19.13 -9.19
C ASN A 326 20.65 -17.88 -9.26
N SER A 327 20.37 -17.01 -10.22
CA SER A 327 21.10 -15.76 -10.40
C SER A 327 20.32 -14.73 -11.21
N LEU A 328 20.77 -13.48 -11.16
CA LEU A 328 20.22 -12.36 -11.91
C LEU A 328 21.33 -11.78 -12.80
N SER A 329 21.12 -11.80 -14.11
CA SER A 329 21.99 -11.11 -15.07
C SER A 329 21.54 -9.66 -15.22
N LEU A 330 22.49 -8.73 -15.14
CA LEU A 330 22.28 -7.29 -15.18
C LEU A 330 23.29 -6.64 -16.13
N CYS A 331 23.02 -5.39 -16.50
CA CYS A 331 24.03 -4.51 -17.06
C CYS A 331 24.14 -3.19 -16.29
N ASN A 332 25.31 -2.57 -16.38
CA ASN A 332 25.49 -1.19 -15.94
C ASN A 332 24.62 -0.23 -16.77
N ASN A 333 24.27 0.90 -16.17
CA ASN A 333 23.60 2.00 -16.82
C ASN A 333 24.48 3.24 -16.82
N ARG A 334 24.32 4.08 -17.83
CA ARG A 334 24.76 5.47 -17.86
C ARG A 334 23.54 6.39 -17.78
N LEU A 335 23.62 7.44 -16.96
CA LEU A 335 22.69 8.56 -17.03
C LEU A 335 23.27 9.61 -17.99
N ASN A 336 22.46 10.04 -18.95
CA ASN A 336 22.81 11.13 -19.85
C ASN A 336 22.52 12.49 -19.18
N GLU A 337 23.02 13.58 -19.76
CA GLU A 337 22.84 14.94 -19.20
C GLU A 337 21.37 15.37 -19.07
N ASP A 338 20.50 14.85 -19.94
CA ASP A 338 19.04 15.05 -19.91
C ASP A 338 18.32 14.15 -18.88
N ASN A 339 19.06 13.42 -18.04
CA ASN A 339 18.57 12.39 -17.11
C ASN A 339 17.86 11.19 -17.77
N SER A 340 18.01 11.01 -19.09
CA SER A 340 17.63 9.76 -19.75
C SER A 340 18.57 8.64 -19.33
N LEU A 341 18.03 7.42 -19.30
CA LEU A 341 18.75 6.25 -18.84
C LEU A 341 19.18 5.40 -20.04
N GLN A 342 20.48 5.11 -20.14
CA GLN A 342 21.04 4.24 -21.16
C GLN A 342 21.62 2.95 -20.53
N PRO A 343 20.98 1.79 -20.75
CA PRO A 343 21.56 0.49 -20.38
C PRO A 343 22.73 0.11 -21.29
N LEU A 344 23.89 -0.21 -20.72
CA LEU A 344 25.11 -0.60 -21.44
C LEU A 344 25.16 -2.13 -21.60
N LYS A 345 24.58 -2.66 -22.68
CA LYS A 345 24.38 -4.11 -22.87
C LYS A 345 25.57 -4.84 -23.53
N ASP A 346 26.71 -4.18 -23.67
CA ASP A 346 27.93 -4.83 -24.15
C ASP A 346 28.51 -5.79 -23.11
N VAL A 347 29.28 -6.79 -23.58
CA VAL A 347 29.77 -7.91 -22.75
C VAL A 347 30.55 -7.43 -21.52
N ASN A 348 31.30 -6.32 -21.63
CA ASN A 348 32.11 -5.78 -20.53
C ASN A 348 31.27 -5.11 -19.43
N ASN A 349 30.01 -4.76 -19.72
CA ASN A 349 29.09 -4.14 -18.78
C ASN A 349 28.04 -5.11 -18.22
N ILE A 350 28.02 -6.35 -18.69
CA ILE A 350 27.15 -7.40 -18.18
C ILE A 350 27.78 -8.05 -16.95
N MET A 351 26.97 -8.26 -15.91
CA MET A 351 27.35 -8.96 -14.70
C MET A 351 26.25 -9.89 -14.22
N THR A 352 26.61 -10.86 -13.39
CA THR A 352 25.66 -11.81 -12.82
C THR A 352 25.78 -11.81 -11.31
N TYR A 353 24.65 -11.60 -10.63
CA TYR A 353 24.55 -11.71 -9.19
C TYR A 353 23.92 -13.04 -8.80
N LYS A 354 24.62 -13.79 -7.95
CA LYS A 354 24.03 -14.96 -7.30
C LYS A 354 23.00 -14.49 -6.29
N VAL A 355 21.75 -14.92 -6.45
CA VAL A 355 20.62 -14.58 -5.59
C VAL A 355 19.74 -15.81 -5.39
N ASP A 356 19.25 -15.99 -4.17
CA ASP A 356 18.38 -17.11 -3.76
C ASP A 356 16.91 -16.67 -3.68
N LEU A 357 16.67 -15.36 -3.67
CA LEU A 357 15.36 -14.71 -3.67
C LEU A 357 15.46 -13.38 -4.44
N LEU A 358 14.45 -13.07 -5.24
CA LEU A 358 14.33 -11.79 -5.94
C LEU A 358 12.96 -11.17 -5.70
N ILE A 359 12.94 -9.93 -5.21
CA ILE A 359 11.71 -9.16 -5.04
C ILE A 359 11.69 -7.96 -5.99
N THR A 360 10.63 -7.82 -6.80
CA THR A 360 10.46 -6.67 -7.71
C THR A 360 9.60 -5.59 -7.04
N SER A 361 10.25 -4.51 -6.60
CA SER A 361 9.62 -3.35 -5.96
C SER A 361 9.54 -2.16 -6.93
N LEU A 362 8.80 -2.34 -8.03
CA LEU A 362 8.74 -1.40 -9.16
C LEU A 362 7.62 -0.36 -9.07
N GLY A 363 6.83 -0.41 -7.99
CA GLY A 363 5.58 0.34 -7.83
C GLY A 363 4.37 -0.48 -8.26
N TYR A 364 3.20 0.04 -7.96
CA TYR A 364 1.91 -0.58 -8.21
C TYR A 364 1.30 0.06 -9.46
N ALA A 365 0.31 -0.59 -10.05
CA ALA A 365 -0.44 -0.05 -11.19
C ALA A 365 -1.94 -0.11 -10.89
N GLY A 366 -2.66 0.94 -11.25
CA GLY A 366 -4.11 0.88 -11.33
C GLY A 366 -4.52 -0.11 -12.41
N VAL A 367 -5.65 -0.78 -12.18
CA VAL A 367 -6.25 -1.69 -13.15
C VAL A 367 -7.66 -1.18 -13.42
N PRO A 368 -8.03 -0.93 -14.70
CA PRO A 368 -9.38 -0.48 -15.02
C PRO A 368 -10.40 -1.56 -14.64
N MET A 369 -11.56 -1.16 -14.12
CA MET A 369 -12.65 -2.11 -13.90
C MET A 369 -13.16 -2.67 -15.24
N PRO A 370 -13.71 -3.90 -15.28
CA PRO A 370 -14.18 -4.51 -16.52
C PRO A 370 -15.18 -3.64 -17.32
N GLU A 371 -15.99 -2.82 -16.64
CA GLU A 371 -16.99 -1.97 -17.26
C GLU A 371 -16.45 -0.66 -17.85
N PHE A 372 -15.20 -0.26 -17.56
CA PHE A 372 -14.68 1.05 -18.00
C PHE A 372 -14.77 1.23 -19.51
N SER A 373 -14.41 0.20 -20.27
CA SER A 373 -14.50 0.24 -21.74
C SER A 373 -15.96 0.36 -22.23
N LYS A 374 -16.90 -0.34 -21.59
CA LYS A 374 -18.33 -0.30 -21.97
C LYS A 374 -18.99 1.03 -21.61
N LEU A 375 -18.55 1.65 -20.52
CA LEU A 375 -19.02 2.94 -20.04
C LEU A 375 -18.25 4.12 -20.65
N SER A 376 -17.27 3.87 -21.52
CA SER A 376 -16.41 4.91 -22.08
C SER A 376 -15.68 5.75 -21.01
N ILE A 377 -15.33 5.15 -19.87
CA ILE A 377 -14.53 5.78 -18.81
C ILE A 377 -13.06 5.82 -19.24
N GLY A 378 -12.44 6.99 -19.16
CA GLY A 378 -11.03 7.20 -19.53
C GLY A 378 -10.05 6.65 -18.49
N PHE A 379 -8.95 6.07 -18.97
CA PHE A 379 -7.88 5.52 -18.14
C PHE A 379 -6.52 5.87 -18.77
N ASP A 380 -5.63 6.53 -18.02
CA ASP A 380 -4.31 6.92 -18.49
C ASP A 380 -3.24 6.04 -17.81
N LYS A 381 -2.66 5.12 -18.59
CA LYS A 381 -1.61 4.17 -18.19
C LYS A 381 -1.96 3.31 -16.99
N ASP A 382 -1.85 3.85 -15.79
CA ASP A 382 -1.97 3.17 -14.50
C ASP A 382 -2.89 3.90 -13.51
N HIS A 383 -3.67 4.88 -13.96
CA HIS A 383 -4.64 5.61 -13.16
C HIS A 383 -5.83 6.08 -14.02
N ILE A 384 -6.93 6.47 -13.37
CA ILE A 384 -8.14 6.96 -14.04
C ILE A 384 -7.88 8.36 -14.60
N ALA A 385 -8.28 8.58 -15.86
CA ALA A 385 -8.23 9.92 -16.45
C ALA A 385 -9.18 10.85 -15.68
N ASN A 386 -8.67 11.96 -15.16
CA ASN A 386 -9.46 12.87 -14.31
C ASN A 386 -8.99 14.31 -14.45
N LYS A 387 -9.87 15.26 -14.10
CA LYS A 387 -9.56 16.69 -14.02
C LYS A 387 -9.85 17.21 -12.61
N GLN A 388 -8.84 17.12 -11.73
CA GLN A 388 -8.93 17.52 -10.32
C GLN A 388 -9.99 16.74 -9.50
N GLY A 389 -10.14 15.45 -9.75
CA GLY A 389 -11.11 14.58 -9.06
C GLY A 389 -12.18 14.01 -9.98
N PRO A 390 -13.01 14.85 -10.66
CA PRO A 390 -13.97 14.40 -11.67
C PRO A 390 -13.30 13.53 -12.73
N VAL A 391 -13.88 12.35 -12.97
CA VAL A 391 -13.40 11.39 -13.96
C VAL A 391 -13.70 11.91 -15.36
N LEU A 392 -12.83 11.59 -16.31
CA LEU A 392 -13.01 11.89 -17.72
C LEU A 392 -13.51 10.66 -18.47
N THR A 393 -14.30 10.89 -19.51
CA THR A 393 -14.60 9.89 -20.54
C THR A 393 -13.34 9.59 -21.37
N SER A 394 -13.41 8.56 -22.20
CA SER A 394 -12.38 8.25 -23.19
C SER A 394 -12.22 9.35 -24.26
N SER A 395 -13.22 10.23 -24.43
CA SER A 395 -13.13 11.42 -25.29
C SER A 395 -12.54 12.65 -24.57
N GLY A 396 -12.26 12.57 -23.26
CA GLY A 396 -11.69 13.67 -22.47
C GLY A 396 -12.72 14.64 -21.88
N GLU A 397 -14.01 14.33 -21.95
CA GLU A 397 -15.10 15.11 -21.34
C GLU A 397 -15.33 14.67 -19.89
N ILE A 398 -15.92 15.53 -19.05
CA ILE A 398 -16.22 15.15 -17.66
C ILE A 398 -17.33 14.09 -17.66
N PHE A 399 -17.06 12.95 -17.01
CA PHE A 399 -18.03 11.91 -16.76
C PHE A 399 -18.98 12.35 -15.63
N PRO A 400 -20.30 12.43 -15.86
CA PRO A 400 -21.25 12.91 -14.85
C PRO A 400 -21.23 12.07 -13.57
N HIS A 401 -21.27 12.73 -12.41
CA HIS A 401 -21.41 12.11 -11.08
C HIS A 401 -20.29 11.13 -10.67
N LEU A 402 -19.22 11.01 -11.46
CA LEU A 402 -18.12 10.08 -11.20
C LEU A 402 -16.82 10.82 -10.87
N TYR A 403 -16.21 10.43 -9.76
CA TYR A 403 -14.97 11.02 -9.24
C TYR A 403 -13.95 9.92 -8.94
N ALA A 404 -12.68 10.28 -8.82
CA ALA A 404 -11.63 9.39 -8.36
C ALA A 404 -10.82 10.07 -7.26
N SER A 405 -10.37 9.32 -6.25
CA SER A 405 -9.45 9.79 -5.21
C SER A 405 -8.32 8.78 -4.94
N GLY A 406 -7.21 9.29 -4.42
CA GLY A 406 -6.06 8.51 -3.98
C GLY A 406 -5.23 7.96 -5.14
N TRP A 407 -4.65 6.79 -4.93
CA TRP A 407 -3.72 6.20 -5.90
C TRP A 407 -4.36 5.88 -7.25
N ILE A 408 -5.65 5.52 -7.29
CA ILE A 408 -6.31 5.29 -8.58
C ILE A 408 -6.53 6.59 -9.36
N ARG A 409 -6.49 7.76 -8.69
CA ARG A 409 -6.56 9.09 -9.31
C ARG A 409 -5.18 9.60 -9.75
N LYS A 410 -4.15 9.45 -8.89
CA LYS A 410 -2.81 10.08 -9.07
C LYS A 410 -1.68 9.11 -9.41
N GLY A 411 -1.96 7.81 -9.49
CA GLY A 411 -0.95 6.75 -9.56
C GLY A 411 -0.41 6.34 -8.19
N SER A 412 0.35 5.25 -8.11
CA SER A 412 0.84 4.66 -6.86
C SER A 412 2.03 5.41 -6.23
N GLN A 413 1.82 6.68 -5.89
CA GLN A 413 2.84 7.56 -5.32
C GLN A 413 2.26 8.32 -4.12
N GLY A 414 3.16 8.72 -3.22
CA GLY A 414 2.80 9.47 -2.02
C GLY A 414 2.50 8.59 -0.80
N VAL A 415 2.55 9.23 0.36
CA VAL A 415 2.28 8.64 1.67
C VAL A 415 0.81 8.86 2.06
N ILE A 416 0.38 8.30 3.20
CA ILE A 416 -0.99 8.46 3.72
C ILE A 416 -1.36 9.95 3.87
N ALA A 417 -0.44 10.80 4.34
CA ALA A 417 -0.71 12.24 4.49
C ALA A 417 -1.04 12.94 3.17
N SER A 418 -0.32 12.65 2.08
CA SER A 418 -0.66 13.20 0.75
C SER A 418 -1.96 12.61 0.19
N THR A 419 -2.28 11.35 0.54
CA THR A 419 -3.55 10.72 0.17
C THR A 419 -4.74 11.38 0.89
N MET A 420 -4.55 11.78 2.15
CA MET A 420 -5.54 12.55 2.91
C MET A 420 -5.84 13.90 2.24
N GLN A 421 -4.80 14.67 1.90
CA GLN A 421 -4.97 15.97 1.24
C GLN A 421 -5.68 15.83 -0.11
N ASP A 422 -5.31 14.82 -0.89
CA ASP A 422 -5.99 14.48 -2.14
C ASP A 422 -7.48 14.15 -1.92
N ALA A 423 -7.78 13.31 -0.94
CA ALA A 423 -9.14 12.91 -0.63
C ALA A 423 -10.03 14.09 -0.18
N PHE A 424 -9.45 15.07 0.53
CA PHE A 424 -10.14 16.29 0.95
C PHE A 424 -10.43 17.22 -0.24
N GLU A 425 -9.47 17.40 -1.14
CA GLU A 425 -9.64 18.16 -2.40
C GLU A 425 -10.80 17.58 -3.23
N VAL A 426 -10.84 16.25 -3.39
CA VAL A 426 -11.94 15.57 -4.10
C VAL A 426 -13.25 15.71 -3.33
N GLY A 427 -13.23 15.59 -2.01
CA GLY A 427 -14.42 15.76 -1.18
C GLY A 427 -15.04 17.16 -1.30
N ASP A 428 -14.23 18.22 -1.30
CA ASP A 428 -14.69 19.59 -1.53
C ASP A 428 -15.36 19.72 -2.91
N ARG A 429 -14.74 19.14 -3.93
CA ARG A 429 -15.28 19.16 -5.29
C ARG A 429 -16.63 18.43 -5.39
N VAL A 430 -16.75 17.25 -4.77
CA VAL A 430 -18.01 16.49 -4.70
C VAL A 430 -19.10 17.30 -3.96
N ILE A 431 -18.76 17.94 -2.83
CA ILE A 431 -19.72 18.78 -2.09
C ILE A 431 -20.24 19.93 -2.96
N GLN A 432 -19.34 20.64 -3.66
CA GLN A 432 -19.72 21.75 -4.55
C GLN A 432 -20.71 21.30 -5.61
N ASP A 433 -20.45 20.17 -6.27
CA ASP A 433 -21.32 19.63 -7.31
C ASP A 433 -22.66 19.15 -6.75
N LEU A 434 -22.65 18.48 -5.58
CA LEU A 434 -23.87 17.98 -4.95
C LEU A 434 -24.82 19.10 -4.47
N VAL A 435 -24.28 20.23 -4.01
CA VAL A 435 -25.07 21.40 -3.54
C VAL A 435 -25.90 22.03 -4.67
N VAL A 436 -25.37 22.05 -5.90
CA VAL A 436 -26.05 22.65 -7.05
C VAL A 436 -26.85 21.63 -7.88
N SER A 437 -26.61 20.34 -7.70
CA SER A 437 -27.31 19.27 -8.41
C SER A 437 -28.73 19.03 -7.88
N GLY A 438 -29.70 18.87 -8.77
CA GLY A 438 -31.00 18.26 -8.45
C GLY A 438 -30.80 16.82 -7.94
N ALA A 439 -31.67 16.33 -7.05
CA ALA A 439 -31.65 14.92 -6.67
C ALA A 439 -31.95 14.06 -7.90
N LEU A 440 -31.18 12.99 -8.11
CA LEU A 440 -31.55 12.00 -9.12
C LEU A 440 -32.93 11.42 -8.73
N SER A 441 -33.78 11.19 -9.73
CA SER A 441 -35.01 10.41 -9.54
C SER A 441 -34.59 8.96 -9.36
N LEU A 442 -34.26 8.59 -8.13
CA LEU A 442 -33.75 7.26 -7.79
C LEU A 442 -34.86 6.23 -8.03
N GLU A 443 -34.71 5.40 -9.07
CA GLU A 443 -35.72 4.40 -9.41
C GLU A 443 -35.67 3.21 -8.45
N ASN A 444 -34.51 2.85 -7.88
CA ASN A 444 -34.36 1.71 -6.97
C ASN A 444 -33.21 1.87 -5.98
N SER A 445 -33.34 1.26 -4.79
CA SER A 445 -32.21 1.03 -3.88
C SER A 445 -31.41 -0.19 -4.33
N ILE A 446 -30.08 -0.15 -4.18
CA ILE A 446 -29.20 -1.31 -4.44
C ILE A 446 -29.58 -2.47 -3.50
N ASP A 447 -30.01 -3.60 -4.06
CA ASP A 447 -30.49 -4.75 -3.30
C ASP A 447 -29.33 -5.68 -2.90
N LEU A 448 -29.11 -5.81 -1.58
CA LEU A 448 -28.09 -6.68 -0.99
C LEU A 448 -28.66 -7.95 -0.36
N SER A 449 -29.98 -8.18 -0.47
CA SER A 449 -30.70 -9.26 0.25
C SER A 449 -30.13 -10.65 -0.02
N ASN A 450 -29.61 -10.88 -1.23
CA ASN A 450 -29.07 -12.16 -1.67
C ASN A 450 -27.54 -12.18 -1.84
N ILE A 451 -26.83 -11.16 -1.35
CA ILE A 451 -25.38 -11.04 -1.49
C ILE A 451 -24.73 -11.12 -0.10
N LYS A 452 -23.85 -12.12 0.10
CA LYS A 452 -23.08 -12.24 1.35
C LYS A 452 -22.13 -11.04 1.48
N HIS A 453 -22.30 -10.26 2.54
CA HIS A 453 -21.53 -9.05 2.80
C HIS A 453 -21.28 -8.84 4.29
N THR A 454 -20.36 -7.95 4.65
CA THR A 454 -20.13 -7.48 6.02
C THR A 454 -20.57 -6.05 6.21
N THR A 455 -21.17 -5.75 7.36
CA THR A 455 -21.43 -4.39 7.84
C THR A 455 -20.29 -3.89 8.74
N TRP A 456 -20.32 -2.61 9.13
CA TRP A 456 -19.36 -2.08 10.11
C TRP A 456 -19.38 -2.87 11.43
N LYS A 457 -20.56 -3.28 11.91
CA LYS A 457 -20.70 -4.09 13.13
C LYS A 457 -20.07 -5.47 12.98
N ASP A 458 -20.13 -6.05 11.79
CA ASP A 458 -19.50 -7.34 11.52
C ASP A 458 -17.97 -7.20 11.50
N TRP A 459 -17.47 -6.11 10.92
CA TRP A 459 -16.05 -5.75 11.03
C TRP A 459 -15.62 -5.59 12.50
N GLU A 460 -16.38 -4.88 13.34
CA GLU A 460 -16.05 -4.72 14.78
C GLU A 460 -15.93 -6.06 15.50
N ARG A 461 -16.78 -7.03 15.16
CA ARG A 461 -16.70 -8.41 15.68
C ARG A 461 -15.42 -9.11 15.24
N ILE A 462 -15.08 -9.03 13.95
CA ILE A 462 -13.83 -9.58 13.40
C ILE A 462 -12.63 -8.92 14.11
N ASN A 463 -12.63 -7.59 14.18
CA ASN A 463 -11.58 -6.80 14.82
C ASN A 463 -11.33 -7.24 16.27
N LYS A 464 -12.40 -7.37 17.07
CA LYS A 464 -12.33 -7.84 18.44
C LYS A 464 -11.71 -9.25 18.54
N LYS A 465 -12.11 -10.18 17.66
CA LYS A 465 -11.55 -11.54 17.63
C LYS A 465 -10.06 -11.54 17.30
N GLU A 466 -9.62 -10.75 16.32
CA GLU A 466 -8.19 -10.64 15.96
C GLU A 466 -7.34 -10.03 17.06
N LEU A 467 -7.84 -9.01 17.76
CA LEU A 467 -7.16 -8.40 18.91
C LEU A 467 -7.04 -9.39 20.08
N LEU A 468 -8.11 -10.15 20.37
CA LEU A 468 -8.09 -11.19 21.40
C LEU A 468 -7.11 -12.32 21.07
N ARG A 469 -7.04 -12.74 19.81
CA ARG A 469 -6.04 -13.71 19.34
C ARG A 469 -4.62 -13.15 19.49
N GLY A 470 -4.40 -11.91 19.05
CA GLY A 470 -3.12 -11.22 19.21
C GLY A 470 -2.65 -11.19 20.66
N LYS A 471 -3.54 -10.80 21.59
CA LYS A 471 -3.22 -10.78 23.02
C LYS A 471 -2.78 -12.15 23.56
N LYS A 472 -3.39 -13.24 23.11
CA LYS A 472 -2.98 -14.61 23.49
C LYS A 472 -1.63 -15.02 22.92
N GLU A 473 -1.25 -14.43 21.78
CA GLU A 473 0.02 -14.66 21.10
C GLU A 473 1.11 -13.63 21.48
N HIS A 474 0.84 -12.71 22.44
CA HIS A 474 1.71 -11.58 22.79
C HIS A 474 1.97 -10.58 21.65
N LYS A 475 0.96 -10.36 20.80
CA LYS A 475 1.00 -9.47 19.63
C LYS A 475 -0.04 -8.36 19.73
N THR A 476 0.16 -7.26 19.01
CA THR A 476 -0.87 -6.22 18.86
C THR A 476 -2.15 -6.75 18.21
N ARG A 477 -2.03 -7.67 17.24
CA ARG A 477 -3.14 -8.30 16.52
C ARG A 477 -2.68 -9.62 15.88
N SER A 478 -3.57 -10.62 15.82
CA SER A 478 -3.38 -11.84 15.00
C SER A 478 -4.52 -11.93 13.99
N LYS A 479 -4.20 -11.66 12.72
CA LYS A 479 -5.17 -11.53 11.62
C LYS A 479 -5.76 -12.89 11.21
N PHE A 480 -7.00 -12.89 10.72
CA PHE A 480 -7.51 -14.02 9.93
C PHE A 480 -6.86 -14.01 8.55
N LEU A 481 -6.42 -15.19 8.10
CA LEU A 481 -5.54 -15.36 6.94
C LEU A 481 -6.28 -15.91 5.71
N THR A 482 -7.58 -16.18 5.81
CA THR A 482 -8.41 -16.65 4.68
C THR A 482 -9.78 -15.98 4.69
N PHE A 483 -10.47 -15.99 3.54
CA PHE A 483 -11.85 -15.52 3.47
C PHE A 483 -12.78 -16.35 4.35
N GLU A 484 -12.60 -17.67 4.39
CA GLU A 484 -13.39 -18.56 5.25
C GLU A 484 -13.26 -18.15 6.73
N GLU A 485 -12.02 -17.94 7.20
CA GLU A 485 -11.75 -17.48 8.56
C GLU A 485 -12.39 -16.11 8.84
N LEU A 486 -12.34 -15.18 7.88
CA LEU A 486 -12.97 -13.86 8.00
C LEU A 486 -14.50 -13.96 8.10
N TRP A 487 -15.13 -14.79 7.26
CA TRP A 487 -16.57 -15.01 7.29
C TRP A 487 -17.04 -15.71 8.57
N ASN A 488 -16.33 -16.74 9.01
CA ASN A 488 -16.59 -17.40 10.30
C ASN A 488 -16.36 -16.43 11.49
N GLY A 489 -15.48 -15.43 11.30
CA GLY A 489 -15.28 -14.33 12.23
C GLY A 489 -16.54 -13.50 12.48
N VAL A 490 -17.47 -13.44 11.52
CA VAL A 490 -18.75 -12.73 11.62
C VAL A 490 -19.77 -13.53 12.44
N GLU A 491 -19.87 -14.83 12.18
CA GLU A 491 -21.00 -15.71 12.55
C GLU A 491 -20.95 -16.29 13.98
N GLY A 492 -20.34 -15.62 14.97
CA GLY A 492 -20.27 -16.19 16.33
C GLY A 492 -20.22 -15.19 17.47
N ILE A 493 -21.28 -15.22 18.31
CA ILE A 493 -21.28 -15.02 19.78
C ILE A 493 -22.03 -16.20 20.39
#